data_AF-A0A2Z6PDA1-F1
#
_entry.id   AF-A0A2Z6PDA1-F1
#
_cell.length_a   1.000
_cell.length_b   1.000
_cell.length_c   1.000
_cell.angle_alpha   90.00
_cell.angle_beta   90.00
_cell.angle_gamma   90.00
#
_symmetry.space_group_name_H-M   'P 1'
#
loop_
_entity.id
_entity.type
_entity.pdbx_description
1 polymer ?
#
loop_
_entity_poly.entity_id
_entity_poly.type
_entity_poly.pdbx_seq_one_letter_code
_entity_poly.pdbx_strand_id
1 'polypeptide(L)'
;MPLGILTIRGSNKAEPGSRKSRVLFYFHVAFQMLSVLLATVGAAMSLKKFENSFDNNHQRLGLALYGAILVQAFIGFFRPHRGKKQRSYWYLVHWILGTIVSLVGIINIYTGLQAYHKRTLKSTMFWSILFTVEVSFIGLIYLFQDKLEYMKKQGVIEGSDESTISSYQDIIPQRQQNQKEMLPIACGKINALGNLFD
;
A
#
# COMPACT_ATOMS: atom_id res chain seq x y z
N MET A 1 2.55 -0.22 -11.93
CA MET A 1 1.94 0.60 -10.86
C MET A 1 1.72 -0.17 -9.56
N PRO A 2 1.11 -1.37 -9.54
CA PRO A 2 0.70 -1.99 -8.27
C PRO A 2 1.86 -2.32 -7.32
N LEU A 3 3.01 -2.75 -7.85
CA LEU A 3 4.22 -2.94 -7.04
C LEU A 3 4.68 -1.66 -6.34
N GLY A 4 4.58 -0.51 -7.01
CA GLY A 4 4.87 0.78 -6.39
C GLY A 4 3.91 1.09 -5.25
N ILE A 5 2.63 0.74 -5.36
CA ILE A 5 1.64 0.90 -4.29
C ILE A 5 1.98 0.00 -3.09
N LEU A 6 2.39 -1.24 -3.34
CA LEU A 6 2.80 -2.16 -2.29
C LEU A 6 4.05 -1.66 -1.55
N THR A 7 5.04 -1.13 -2.26
CA THR A 7 6.27 -0.63 -1.62
C THR A 7 6.04 0.64 -0.82
N ILE A 8 5.22 1.60 -1.29
CA ILE A 8 4.93 2.81 -0.50
C ILE A 8 4.10 2.50 0.75
N ARG A 9 3.16 1.56 0.66
CA ARG A 9 2.40 1.09 1.83
C ARG A 9 3.34 0.46 2.86
N GLY A 10 4.28 -0.39 2.42
CA GLY A 10 5.33 -0.93 3.26
C GLY A 10 6.25 0.16 3.85
N SER A 11 6.56 1.20 3.09
CA SER A 11 7.35 2.35 3.56
C SER A 11 6.65 3.14 4.66
N ASN A 12 5.33 3.31 4.57
CA ASN A 12 4.54 4.05 5.55
C ASN A 12 4.38 3.28 6.87
N LYS A 13 4.47 1.94 6.81
CA LYS A 13 4.47 1.04 7.97
C LYS A 13 5.83 0.94 8.65
N ALA A 14 6.92 1.11 7.91
CA ALA A 14 8.26 1.11 8.47
C ALA A 14 8.51 2.35 9.35
N GLU A 15 9.41 2.21 10.33
CA GLU A 15 9.76 3.31 11.24
C GLU A 15 10.17 4.57 10.48
N PRO A 16 9.61 5.74 10.84
CA PRO A 16 9.91 7.00 10.19
C PRO A 16 11.41 7.30 10.20
N GLY A 17 12.01 7.43 9.01
CA GLY A 17 13.43 7.77 8.87
C GLY A 17 14.38 6.58 8.78
N SER A 18 13.91 5.36 9.05
CA SER A 18 14.67 4.11 8.90
C SER A 18 15.17 3.90 7.47
N ARG A 19 16.29 3.17 7.31
CA ARG A 19 16.82 2.77 5.99
C ARG A 19 15.77 2.04 5.17
N LYS A 20 14.99 1.15 5.80
CA LYS A 20 13.91 0.39 5.14
C LYS A 20 12.84 1.30 4.55
N SER A 21 12.36 2.31 5.30
CA SER A 21 11.38 3.28 4.79
C SER A 21 11.90 4.02 3.56
N ARG A 22 13.16 4.46 3.58
CA ARG A 22 13.79 5.17 2.45
C ARG A 22 13.90 4.28 1.22
N VAL A 23 14.39 3.05 1.38
CA VAL A 23 14.55 2.09 0.28
C VAL A 23 13.20 1.77 -0.37
N LEU A 24 12.17 1.49 0.43
CA LEU A 24 10.83 1.20 -0.08
C LEU A 24 10.19 2.39 -0.80
N PHE A 25 10.44 3.62 -0.31
CA PHE A 25 10.05 4.84 -1.01
C PHE A 25 10.75 4.99 -2.38
N TYR A 26 12.05 4.73 -2.47
CA TYR A 26 12.76 4.76 -3.77
C TYR A 26 12.26 3.69 -4.74
N PHE A 27 11.96 2.49 -4.24
CA PHE A 27 11.31 1.47 -5.07
C PHE A 27 9.94 1.92 -5.56
N HIS A 28 9.14 2.59 -4.72
CA HIS A 28 7.88 3.18 -5.16
C HIS A 28 8.11 4.13 -6.35
N VAL A 29 9.01 5.10 -6.20
CA VAL A 29 9.31 6.07 -7.27
C VAL A 29 9.79 5.34 -8.54
N ALA A 30 10.71 4.38 -8.43
CA ALA A 30 11.23 3.63 -9.56
C ALA A 30 10.11 2.88 -10.32
N PHE A 31 9.25 2.15 -9.60
CA PHE A 31 8.12 1.44 -10.21
C PHE A 31 7.09 2.39 -10.84
N GLN A 32 6.86 3.57 -10.25
CA GLN A 32 5.96 4.57 -10.83
C GLN A 32 6.54 5.21 -12.09
N MET A 33 7.83 5.55 -12.10
CA MET A 33 8.50 6.06 -13.31
C MET A 33 8.50 5.03 -14.44
N LEU A 34 8.77 3.75 -14.13
CA LEU A 34 8.66 2.68 -15.12
C LEU A 34 7.23 2.55 -15.66
N SER A 35 6.22 2.71 -14.80
CA SER A 35 4.82 2.66 -15.22
C SER A 35 4.45 3.81 -16.16
N VAL A 36 4.91 5.03 -15.87
CA VAL A 36 4.70 6.20 -16.73
C VAL A 36 5.37 5.99 -18.09
N LEU A 37 6.59 5.46 -18.10
CA LEU A 37 7.31 5.15 -19.34
C LEU A 37 6.56 4.12 -20.20
N LEU A 38 6.17 2.99 -19.60
CA LEU A 38 5.43 1.94 -20.30
C LEU A 38 4.06 2.44 -20.79
N ALA A 39 3.35 3.24 -20.00
CA ALA A 39 2.08 3.84 -20.40
C ALA A 39 2.26 4.81 -21.57
N THR A 40 3.35 5.59 -21.58
CA THR A 40 3.69 6.51 -22.67
C THR A 40 4.00 5.75 -23.96
N VAL A 41 4.79 4.68 -23.88
CA VAL A 41 5.07 3.80 -25.02
C VAL A 41 3.78 3.17 -25.56
N GLY A 42 2.92 2.65 -24.67
CA GLY A 42 1.63 2.08 -25.04
C GLY A 42 0.69 3.09 -25.71
N ALA A 43 0.60 4.31 -25.17
CA ALA A 43 -0.18 5.39 -25.75
C ALA A 43 0.36 5.79 -27.14
N ALA A 44 1.68 5.95 -27.28
CA ALA A 44 2.31 6.28 -28.57
C ALA A 44 2.11 5.17 -29.62
N MET A 45 2.25 3.90 -29.23
CA MET A 45 1.96 2.76 -30.12
C MET A 45 0.50 2.72 -30.53
N SER A 46 -0.41 3.01 -29.60
CA SER A 46 -1.85 3.06 -29.87
C SER A 46 -2.18 4.14 -30.90
N LEU A 47 -1.66 5.36 -30.70
CA LEU A 47 -1.86 6.50 -31.60
C LEU A 47 -1.25 6.28 -32.99
N LYS A 48 -0.13 5.57 -33.10
CA LYS A 48 0.53 5.30 -34.38
C LYS A 48 -0.12 4.16 -35.17
N LYS A 49 -0.65 3.14 -34.48
CA LYS A 49 -1.04 1.87 -35.10
C LYS A 49 -2.54 1.71 -35.32
N PHE A 50 -3.36 2.49 -34.62
CA PHE A 50 -4.81 2.45 -34.78
C PHE A 50 -5.31 3.75 -35.40
N GLU A 51 -6.31 3.65 -36.28
CA GLU A 51 -7.08 4.82 -36.68
C GLU A 51 -7.69 5.44 -35.41
N ASN A 52 -7.29 6.68 -35.14
CA ASN A 52 -7.63 7.44 -33.93
C ASN A 52 -9.07 7.98 -33.99
N SER A 53 -10.03 7.14 -34.35
CA SER A 53 -11.44 7.56 -34.42
C SER A 53 -12.05 7.72 -33.03
N PHE A 54 -11.41 7.19 -31.97
CA PHE A 54 -11.89 7.22 -30.57
C PHE A 54 -13.33 6.69 -30.40
N ASP A 55 -13.84 5.91 -31.36
CA ASP A 55 -15.21 5.40 -31.34
C ASP A 55 -15.45 4.28 -30.32
N ASN A 56 -14.39 3.78 -29.68
CA ASN A 56 -14.51 2.79 -28.63
C ASN A 56 -14.28 3.40 -27.23
N ASN A 57 -15.04 2.91 -26.26
CA ASN A 57 -14.93 3.35 -24.87
C ASN A 57 -13.52 3.10 -24.29
N HIS A 58 -12.80 2.08 -24.77
CA HIS A 58 -11.45 1.74 -24.34
C HIS A 58 -10.41 2.81 -24.68
N GLN A 59 -10.40 3.34 -25.91
CA GLN A 59 -9.45 4.36 -26.37
C GLN A 59 -9.69 5.67 -25.63
N ARG A 60 -10.96 6.06 -25.45
CA ARG A 60 -11.33 7.28 -24.73
C ARG A 60 -10.96 7.18 -23.25
N LEU A 61 -11.27 6.05 -22.61
CA LEU A 61 -10.88 5.78 -21.23
C LEU A 61 -9.36 5.69 -21.08
N GLY A 62 -8.67 5.03 -22.01
CA GLY A 62 -7.22 4.88 -22.03
C GLY A 62 -6.48 6.20 -22.19
N LEU A 63 -6.97 7.12 -23.02
CA LEU A 63 -6.40 8.46 -23.16
C LEU A 63 -6.59 9.29 -21.88
N ALA A 64 -7.80 9.28 -21.30
CA ALA A 64 -8.07 9.95 -20.04
C ALA A 64 -7.20 9.38 -18.91
N LEU A 65 -7.05 8.05 -18.85
CA LEU A 65 -6.18 7.37 -17.91
C LEU A 65 -4.71 7.77 -18.10
N TYR A 66 -4.21 7.84 -19.34
CA TYR A 66 -2.85 8.28 -19.61
C TYR A 66 -2.60 9.70 -19.09
N GLY A 67 -3.51 10.64 -19.37
CA GLY A 67 -3.45 11.98 -18.79
C GLY A 67 -3.44 11.97 -17.25
N ALA A 68 -4.31 11.16 -16.63
CA ALA A 68 -4.36 11.02 -15.18
C ALA A 68 -3.07 10.43 -14.58
N ILE A 69 -2.41 9.51 -15.27
CA ILE A 69 -1.09 8.95 -14.89
C ILE A 69 -0.02 10.06 -14.90
N LEU A 70 0.00 10.91 -15.92
CA LEU A 70 0.93 12.05 -15.99
C LEU A 70 0.67 13.07 -14.88
N VAL A 71 -0.60 13.40 -14.63
CA VAL A 71 -1.01 14.28 -13.52
C VAL A 71 -0.58 13.70 -12.18
N GLN A 72 -0.75 12.39 -11.98
CA GLN A 72 -0.30 11.71 -10.77
C GLN A 72 1.22 11.81 -10.56
N ALA A 73 2.00 11.59 -11.63
CA ALA A 73 3.45 11.74 -11.60
C ALA A 73 3.86 13.19 -11.27
N PHE A 74 3.21 14.17 -11.92
CA PHE A 74 3.43 15.60 -11.68
C PHE A 74 3.15 15.97 -10.22
N ILE A 75 1.98 15.61 -9.68
CA ILE A 75 1.65 15.81 -8.26
C ILE A 75 2.70 15.14 -7.35
N GLY A 76 3.17 13.95 -7.74
CA GLY A 76 4.25 13.23 -7.07
C GLY A 76 5.54 14.05 -6.92
N PHE A 77 5.94 14.77 -7.97
CA PHE A 77 7.14 15.63 -7.96
C PHE A 77 6.99 16.86 -7.05
N PHE A 78 5.81 17.43 -6.93
CA PHE A 78 5.53 18.58 -6.04
C PHE A 78 5.28 18.18 -4.57
N ARG A 79 5.82 17.04 -4.13
CA ARG A 79 5.67 16.55 -2.76
C ARG A 79 6.18 17.57 -1.73
N PRO A 80 5.33 18.05 -0.80
CA PRO A 80 5.75 19.00 0.23
C PRO A 80 6.73 18.42 1.26
N HIS A 81 7.58 19.30 1.80
CA HIS A 81 8.49 18.99 2.91
C HIS A 81 7.75 18.50 4.16
N ARG A 82 8.44 17.73 5.02
CA ARG A 82 7.88 17.22 6.29
C ARG A 82 7.43 18.39 7.19
N GLY A 83 6.42 18.18 8.04
CA GLY A 83 5.99 19.15 9.06
C GLY A 83 4.97 20.21 8.63
N LYS A 84 4.57 20.26 7.34
CA LYS A 84 3.56 21.23 6.86
C LYS A 84 2.17 20.59 6.74
N LYS A 85 1.10 21.32 7.10
CA LYS A 85 -0.30 20.87 6.88
C LYS A 85 -0.57 20.51 5.40
N GLN A 86 0.07 21.21 4.47
CA GLN A 86 -0.02 20.92 3.03
C GLN A 86 0.39 19.49 2.68
N ARG A 87 1.31 18.87 3.43
CA ARG A 87 1.76 17.50 3.20
C ARG A 87 0.66 16.47 3.45
N SER A 88 -0.19 16.69 4.45
CA SER A 88 -1.31 15.80 4.75
C SER A 88 -2.36 15.85 3.65
N TYR A 89 -2.73 17.07 3.21
CA TYR A 89 -3.63 17.26 2.07
C TYR A 89 -3.07 16.66 0.79
N TRP A 90 -1.79 16.94 0.47
CA TRP A 90 -1.11 16.33 -0.66
C TRP A 90 -1.14 14.81 -0.59
N TYR A 91 -0.86 14.22 0.57
CA TYR A 91 -0.87 12.78 0.75
C TYR A 91 -2.26 12.20 0.48
N LEU A 92 -3.32 12.79 1.04
CA LEU A 92 -4.69 12.35 0.85
C LEU A 92 -5.09 12.40 -0.63
N VAL A 93 -4.86 13.54 -1.29
CA VAL A 93 -5.18 13.74 -2.71
C VAL A 93 -4.39 12.77 -3.59
N HIS A 94 -3.08 12.69 -3.38
CA HIS A 94 -2.20 11.82 -4.16
C HIS A 94 -2.58 10.35 -3.99
N TRP A 95 -2.90 9.93 -2.77
CA TRP A 95 -3.33 8.57 -2.45
C TRP A 95 -4.68 8.23 -3.11
N ILE A 96 -5.72 9.05 -2.93
CA ILE A 96 -7.04 8.82 -3.53
C ILE A 96 -6.93 8.75 -5.06
N LEU A 97 -6.28 9.73 -5.68
CA LEU A 97 -6.11 9.77 -7.13
C LEU A 97 -5.30 8.56 -7.63
N GLY A 98 -4.21 8.18 -6.95
CA GLY A 98 -3.42 7.00 -7.29
C GLY A 98 -4.23 5.69 -7.23
N THR A 99 -5.10 5.56 -6.23
CA THR A 99 -6.02 4.43 -6.11
C THR A 99 -7.04 4.40 -7.25
N ILE A 100 -7.69 5.53 -7.55
CA ILE A 100 -8.65 5.64 -8.65
C ILE A 100 -7.99 5.29 -9.99
N VAL A 101 -6.81 5.88 -10.28
CA VAL A 101 -6.03 5.59 -11.49
C VAL A 101 -5.72 4.10 -11.62
N SER A 102 -5.39 3.44 -10.52
CA SER A 102 -5.11 1.99 -10.52
C SER A 102 -6.34 1.15 -10.82
N LEU A 103 -7.48 1.47 -10.20
CA LEU A 103 -8.75 0.77 -10.45
C LEU A 103 -9.24 0.97 -11.88
N VAL A 104 -9.22 2.21 -12.37
CA VAL A 104 -9.55 2.54 -13.76
C VAL A 104 -8.60 1.84 -14.73
N GLY A 105 -7.32 1.71 -14.38
CA GLY A 105 -6.35 0.94 -15.15
C GLY A 105 -6.72 -0.53 -15.33
N ILE A 106 -7.19 -1.19 -14.27
CA ILE A 106 -7.67 -2.58 -14.33
C ILE A 106 -8.87 -2.69 -15.27
N ILE A 107 -9.86 -1.80 -15.12
CA ILE A 107 -11.04 -1.73 -16.00
C ILE A 107 -10.63 -1.49 -17.46
N ASN A 108 -9.66 -0.60 -17.68
CA ASN A 108 -9.19 -0.27 -19.03
C ASN A 108 -8.50 -1.47 -19.70
N ILE A 109 -7.81 -2.32 -18.95
CA ILE A 109 -7.19 -3.54 -19.48
C ILE A 109 -8.26 -4.55 -19.91
N TYR A 110 -9.28 -4.81 -19.09
CA TYR A 110 -10.36 -5.73 -19.46
C TYR A 110 -11.15 -5.25 -20.67
N THR A 111 -11.50 -3.95 -20.73
CA THR A 111 -12.17 -3.37 -21.90
C THR A 111 -11.28 -3.40 -23.14
N GLY A 112 -9.96 -3.26 -22.99
CA GLY A 112 -8.98 -3.42 -24.06
C GLY A 112 -8.90 -4.84 -24.60
N LEU A 113 -8.91 -5.85 -23.73
CA LEU A 113 -8.95 -7.26 -24.13
C LEU A 113 -10.24 -7.60 -24.87
N GLN A 114 -11.39 -7.07 -24.43
CA GLN A 114 -12.66 -7.24 -25.15
C GLN A 114 -12.62 -6.55 -26.53
N ALA A 115 -12.09 -5.32 -26.61
CA ALA A 115 -11.94 -4.61 -27.88
C ALA A 115 -10.99 -5.34 -28.84
N TYR A 116 -9.89 -5.89 -28.33
CA TYR A 116 -8.95 -6.70 -29.10
C TYR A 116 -9.59 -7.98 -29.64
N HIS A 117 -10.35 -8.69 -28.80
CA HIS A 117 -11.09 -9.87 -29.22
C HIS A 117 -12.08 -9.53 -30.34
N LYS A 118 -12.87 -8.46 -30.17
CA LYS A 118 -13.85 -8.02 -31.18
C LYS A 118 -13.19 -7.66 -32.51
N ARG A 119 -12.00 -7.05 -32.50
CA ARG A 119 -11.30 -6.65 -33.73
C ARG A 119 -10.54 -7.77 -34.42
N THR A 120 -9.91 -8.67 -33.66
CA THR A 120 -9.02 -9.70 -34.23
C THR A 120 -9.65 -11.09 -34.30
N LEU A 121 -10.80 -11.29 -33.63
CA LEU A 121 -11.45 -12.58 -33.38
C LEU A 121 -10.56 -13.62 -32.68
N LYS A 122 -9.36 -13.22 -32.21
CA LYS A 122 -8.45 -14.09 -31.47
C LYS A 122 -8.92 -14.21 -30.03
N SER A 123 -8.85 -15.41 -29.47
CA SER A 123 -9.17 -15.64 -28.07
C SER A 123 -8.26 -14.82 -27.15
N THR A 124 -8.86 -14.08 -26.23
CA THR A 124 -8.16 -13.33 -25.17
C THR A 124 -8.23 -14.04 -23.82
N MET A 125 -8.84 -15.22 -23.75
CA MET A 125 -9.09 -15.95 -22.51
C MET A 125 -7.81 -16.16 -21.70
N PHE A 126 -6.73 -16.59 -22.36
CA PHE A 126 -5.44 -16.79 -21.70
C PHE A 126 -4.91 -15.51 -21.03
N TRP A 127 -4.91 -14.38 -21.75
CA TRP A 127 -4.47 -13.09 -21.24
C TRP A 127 -5.37 -12.58 -20.11
N SER A 128 -6.68 -12.76 -20.24
CA SER A 128 -7.66 -12.39 -19.20
C SER A 128 -7.44 -13.19 -17.92
N ILE A 129 -7.24 -14.50 -18.02
CA ILE A 129 -6.96 -15.36 -16.84
C ILE A 129 -5.66 -14.93 -16.18
N LEU A 130 -4.58 -14.80 -16.96
CA LEU A 130 -3.27 -14.40 -16.46
C LEU A 130 -3.34 -13.07 -15.70
N PHE A 131 -3.97 -12.06 -16.29
CA PHE A 131 -4.15 -10.75 -15.66
C PHE A 131 -5.03 -10.81 -14.40
N THR A 132 -6.09 -11.62 -14.41
CA THR A 132 -6.97 -11.81 -13.26
C THR A 132 -6.23 -12.47 -12.09
N VAL A 133 -5.43 -13.49 -12.36
CA VAL A 133 -4.57 -14.14 -11.35
C VAL A 133 -3.57 -13.14 -10.77
N GLU A 134 -2.91 -12.34 -11.62
CA GLU A 134 -1.97 -11.31 -11.18
C GLU A 134 -2.66 -10.28 -10.25
N VAL A 135 -3.78 -9.70 -10.67
CA VAL A 135 -4.54 -8.71 -9.87
C VAL A 135 -5.01 -9.33 -8.55
N SER A 136 -5.48 -10.58 -8.57
CA SER A 136 -5.92 -11.30 -7.38
C SER A 136 -4.76 -11.52 -6.40
N PHE A 137 -3.61 -11.99 -6.90
CA PHE A 137 -2.41 -12.21 -6.10
C PHE A 137 -1.90 -10.91 -5.45
N ILE A 138 -1.86 -9.81 -6.21
CA ILE A 138 -1.49 -8.48 -5.69
C ILE A 138 -2.50 -7.99 -4.65
N GLY A 139 -3.79 -8.19 -4.90
CA GLY A 139 -4.87 -7.86 -3.96
C GLY A 139 -4.72 -8.63 -2.64
N LEU A 140 -4.41 -9.92 -2.70
CA LEU A 140 -4.12 -10.72 -1.51
C LEU A 140 -2.92 -10.16 -0.75
N ILE A 141 -1.78 -9.91 -1.41
CA ILE A 141 -0.60 -9.32 -0.75
C ILE A 141 -0.97 -7.98 -0.09
N TYR A 142 -1.71 -7.12 -0.79
CA TYR A 142 -2.15 -5.83 -0.28
C TYR A 142 -2.96 -5.96 1.01
N LEU A 143 -3.88 -6.93 1.08
CA LEU A 143 -4.67 -7.22 2.29
C LEU A 143 -3.80 -7.83 3.40
N PHE A 144 -2.90 -8.76 3.06
CA PHE A 144 -2.01 -9.40 4.02
C PHE A 144 -1.00 -8.42 4.66
N GLN A 145 -0.56 -7.38 3.94
CA GLN A 145 0.31 -6.34 4.50
C GLN A 145 -0.27 -5.68 5.76
N ASP A 146 -1.59 -5.65 5.91
CA ASP A 146 -2.23 -5.10 7.09
C ASP A 146 -2.24 -6.07 8.27
N LYS A 147 -2.47 -7.35 7.99
CA LYS A 147 -2.56 -8.42 8.99
C LYS A 147 -1.20 -8.89 9.48
N LEU A 148 -0.13 -8.78 8.67
CA LEU A 148 1.22 -9.20 9.07
C LEU A 148 1.76 -8.42 10.28
N GLU A 149 1.48 -7.13 10.39
CA GLU A 149 1.88 -6.35 11.58
C GLU A 149 1.08 -6.75 12.81
N TYR A 150 -0.21 -7.04 12.64
CA TYR A 150 -1.07 -7.52 13.72
C TYR A 150 -0.57 -8.88 14.25
N MET A 151 -0.30 -9.83 13.36
CA MET A 151 0.24 -11.15 13.73
C MET A 151 1.61 -11.04 14.41
N LYS A 152 2.51 -10.18 13.90
CA LYS A 152 3.83 -9.98 14.51
C LYS A 152 3.73 -9.40 15.92
N LYS A 153 2.76 -8.51 16.17
CA LYS A 153 2.52 -7.97 17.52
C LYS A 153 1.96 -9.02 18.47
N GLN A 154 1.14 -9.96 17.99
CA GLN A 154 0.62 -11.04 18.83
C GLN A 154 1.68 -12.07 19.21
N GLY A 155 2.52 -12.52 18.26
CA GLY A 155 3.57 -13.51 18.55
C GLY A 155 4.71 -12.99 19.44
N VAL A 156 4.88 -11.67 19.56
CA VAL A 156 5.89 -11.07 20.46
C VAL A 156 5.39 -11.02 21.92
N ILE A 157 4.08 -10.91 22.14
CA ILE A 157 3.50 -10.89 23.50
C ILE A 157 3.61 -12.27 24.14
N GLU A 158 3.42 -13.34 23.37
CA GLU A 158 3.50 -14.73 23.87
C GLU A 158 4.94 -15.15 24.25
N GLY A 159 5.96 -14.56 23.62
CA GLY A 159 7.38 -14.85 23.92
C GLY A 159 7.98 -14.07 25.08
N SER A 160 7.38 -12.94 25.50
CA SER A 160 7.88 -12.15 26.64
C SER A 160 7.39 -12.65 27.99
N ASP A 161 6.26 -13.35 28.03
CA ASP A 161 5.66 -13.84 29.27
C ASP A 161 6.38 -15.11 29.79
N GLU A 162 6.99 -15.89 28.90
CA GLU A 162 7.74 -17.10 29.27
C GLU A 162 9.16 -16.78 29.78
N SER A 163 9.82 -15.74 29.22
CA SER A 163 11.16 -15.32 29.67
C SER A 163 11.17 -14.56 30.99
N THR A 164 10.03 -13.98 31.39
CA THR A 164 9.95 -13.18 32.62
C THR A 164 9.69 -14.06 33.85
N ILE A 165 9.04 -15.23 33.69
CA ILE A 165 8.79 -16.15 34.80
C ILE A 165 10.07 -16.89 35.23
N SER A 166 10.97 -17.22 34.30
CA SER A 166 12.23 -17.92 34.63
C SER A 166 13.24 -17.05 35.39
N SER A 167 13.19 -15.72 35.26
CA SER A 167 14.18 -14.83 35.90
C SER A 167 13.81 -14.42 37.33
N TYR A 168 12.56 -14.62 37.76
CA TYR A 168 12.11 -14.28 39.12
C TYR A 168 12.28 -15.43 40.12
N GLN A 169 12.48 -16.66 39.67
CA GLN A 169 12.63 -17.81 40.55
C GLN A 169 14.02 -17.89 41.22
N ASP A 170 15.06 -17.28 40.62
CA ASP A 170 16.46 -17.39 41.09
C ASP A 170 16.90 -16.28 42.07
N ILE A 171 16.01 -15.36 42.47
CA ILE A 171 16.35 -14.27 43.40
C ILE A 171 15.36 -14.22 44.57
N ILE A 172 15.32 -15.25 45.40
CA ILE A 172 14.76 -15.15 46.77
C ILE A 172 15.73 -15.78 47.77
N PRO A 173 16.54 -14.99 48.49
CA PRO A 173 17.00 -15.35 49.82
C PRO A 173 15.94 -14.94 50.85
N GLN A 174 15.66 -15.86 51.78
CA GLN A 174 14.86 -15.64 52.98
C GLN A 174 15.13 -14.27 53.64
N ARG A 175 14.10 -13.44 53.79
CA ARG A 175 14.01 -12.53 54.93
C ARG A 175 12.58 -12.46 55.44
N GLN A 176 12.37 -13.24 56.48
CA GLN A 176 11.21 -13.26 57.36
C GLN A 176 11.19 -11.98 58.21
N GLN A 177 10.03 -11.31 58.25
CA GLN A 177 9.44 -10.52 59.34
C GLN A 177 8.85 -9.17 58.91
N ASN A 178 7.60 -8.97 59.33
CA ASN A 178 6.88 -7.71 59.53
C ASN A 178 6.65 -6.82 58.32
N GLN A 179 5.43 -6.81 57.76
CA GLN A 179 4.41 -5.82 58.14
C GLN A 179 3.05 -6.19 57.51
N LYS A 180 1.99 -6.09 58.33
CA LYS A 180 0.59 -6.13 57.92
C LYS A 180 0.23 -4.83 57.20
N GLU A 181 -0.42 -4.90 56.04
CA GLU A 181 -1.64 -4.12 55.73
C GLU A 181 -2.29 -4.56 54.41
N MET A 182 -3.61 -4.69 54.44
CA MET A 182 -4.47 -5.00 53.30
C MET A 182 -4.94 -3.69 52.64
N LEU A 183 -5.00 -3.61 51.30
CA LEU A 183 -6.16 -3.09 50.54
C LEU A 183 -5.98 -3.31 49.02
N PRO A 184 -7.06 -3.38 48.22
CA PRO A 184 -7.10 -4.13 46.97
C PRO A 184 -6.72 -3.32 45.72
N ILE A 185 -6.43 -4.12 44.70
CA ILE A 185 -6.32 -3.83 43.27
C ILE A 185 -7.29 -2.75 42.80
N ALA A 186 -6.75 -1.65 42.27
CA ALA A 186 -7.45 -0.77 41.34
C ALA A 186 -6.90 -1.03 39.93
N CYS A 187 -7.59 -1.87 39.18
CA CYS A 187 -7.38 -2.05 37.74
C CYS A 187 -7.84 -0.78 37.02
N GLY A 188 -6.91 0.14 36.79
CA GLY A 188 -7.13 1.35 35.99
C GLY A 188 -7.22 0.99 34.51
N LYS A 189 -8.42 0.96 33.95
CA LYS A 189 -8.69 0.83 32.52
C LYS A 189 -8.15 2.07 31.78
N ILE A 190 -6.94 1.99 31.24
CA ILE A 190 -6.36 3.04 30.39
C ILE A 190 -7.02 2.94 29.01
N ASN A 191 -7.95 3.85 28.72
CA ASN A 191 -8.57 3.97 27.41
C ASN A 191 -7.56 4.52 26.39
N ALA A 192 -7.49 3.89 25.21
CA ALA A 192 -6.51 4.13 24.14
C ALA A 192 -6.72 5.42 23.33
N LEU A 193 -7.22 6.51 23.93
CA LEU A 193 -7.65 7.72 23.22
C LEU A 193 -7.07 9.03 23.79
N GLY A 194 -5.92 8.95 24.49
CA GLY A 194 -5.32 10.10 25.17
C GLY A 194 -4.33 10.95 24.37
N ASN A 195 -3.65 10.43 23.34
CA ASN A 195 -2.50 11.13 22.74
C ASN A 195 -2.67 11.41 21.24
N LEU A 196 -3.66 12.26 20.88
CA LEU A 196 -3.74 12.80 19.51
C LEU A 196 -3.48 14.31 19.41
N PHE A 197 -3.17 15.00 20.52
CA PHE A 197 -2.91 16.44 20.51
C PHE A 197 -1.88 16.90 21.57
N ASP A 198 -0.72 16.27 21.60
CA ASP A 198 0.52 16.88 22.13
C ASP A 198 1.67 16.63 21.15
#